data_AF-A0A955R9F6-F1
#
_entry.id   AF-A0A955R9F6-F1
#
_cell.length_a   1.000
_cell.length_b   1.000
_cell.length_c   1.000
_cell.angle_alpha   90.00
_cell.angle_beta   90.00
_cell.angle_gamma   90.00
#
_symmetry.space_group_name_H-M   'P 1'
#
loop_
_entity.id
_entity.type
_entity.pdbx_description
1 polymer ?
#
loop_
_entity_poly.entity_id
_entity_poly.type
_entity_poly.pdbx_seq_one_letter_code
_entity_poly.pdbx_strand_id
1 'polypeptide(L)'
;MASRSTRHVPWLALAATAAALSAQEKLPRPDPAFGGKVGETIADSEADFPAPVRAPANAPNVLLILLDDVGFGMTSTFGGSIPTPNLQKLADNGLSYNRFHTT
;
A
#
# COMPACT_ATOMS: atom_id res chain seq x y z
N MET A 1 22.67 -62.93 13.40
CA MET A 1 22.92 -62.44 12.02
C MET A 1 21.61 -61.90 11.46
N ALA A 2 21.30 -60.62 11.69
CA ALA A 2 20.11 -59.97 11.11
C ALA A 2 20.46 -58.50 10.84
N SER A 3 20.82 -58.22 9.60
CA SER A 3 21.18 -56.89 9.11
C SER A 3 19.91 -56.07 8.89
N ARG A 4 19.71 -55.00 9.67
CA ARG A 4 18.67 -54.00 9.41
C ARG A 4 19.26 -52.93 8.48
N SER A 5 18.78 -52.96 7.25
CA SER A 5 19.03 -51.96 6.21
C SER A 5 18.31 -50.64 6.56
N THR A 6 19.05 -49.65 7.03
CA THR A 6 18.58 -48.27 7.19
C THR A 6 18.61 -47.56 5.84
N ARG A 7 17.45 -47.26 5.24
CA ARG A 7 17.36 -46.43 4.03
C ARG A 7 17.34 -44.96 4.44
N HIS A 8 18.34 -44.19 4.04
CA HIS A 8 18.38 -42.74 4.20
C HIS A 8 17.46 -42.08 3.17
N VAL A 9 16.50 -41.30 3.64
CA VAL A 9 15.67 -40.42 2.79
C VAL A 9 16.31 -39.03 2.84
N PRO A 10 16.77 -38.43 1.73
CA PRO A 10 17.32 -37.09 1.75
C PRO A 10 16.17 -36.09 1.82
N TRP A 11 16.24 -35.16 2.77
CA TRP A 11 15.34 -34.02 2.85
C TRP A 11 15.77 -33.01 1.78
N LEU A 12 14.98 -32.83 0.72
CA LEU A 12 15.12 -31.68 -0.15
C LEU A 12 14.59 -30.45 0.60
N ALA A 13 15.50 -29.57 1.04
CA ALA A 13 15.15 -28.24 1.46
C ALA A 13 14.80 -27.40 0.22
N LEU A 14 13.51 -27.11 0.02
CA LEU A 14 13.05 -26.17 -0.99
C LEU A 14 13.31 -24.74 -0.46
N ALA A 15 14.41 -24.12 -0.89
CA ALA A 15 14.66 -22.72 -0.61
C ALA A 15 13.73 -21.87 -1.50
N ALA A 16 12.65 -21.34 -0.93
CA ALA A 16 11.85 -20.32 -1.59
C ALA A 16 12.61 -19.00 -1.56
N THR A 17 13.17 -18.58 -2.69
CA THR A 17 13.69 -17.22 -2.87
C THR A 17 12.51 -16.25 -2.90
N ALA A 18 12.24 -15.59 -1.77
CA ALA A 18 11.37 -14.43 -1.77
C ALA A 18 12.05 -13.32 -2.59
N ALA A 19 11.42 -12.88 -3.68
CA ALA A 19 11.85 -11.70 -4.41
C ALA A 19 11.79 -10.51 -3.45
N ALA A 20 12.93 -9.85 -3.23
CA ALA A 20 12.99 -8.66 -2.40
C ALA A 20 12.09 -7.57 -3.00
N LEU A 21 11.05 -7.19 -2.27
CA LEU A 21 10.20 -6.07 -2.61
C LEU A 21 11.02 -4.78 -2.34
N SER A 22 11.58 -4.16 -3.38
CA SER A 22 12.31 -2.90 -3.21
C SER A 22 11.33 -1.75 -3.07
N ALA A 23 11.36 -1.04 -1.94
CA ALA A 23 10.64 0.21 -1.78
C ALA A 23 11.26 1.29 -2.69
N GLN A 24 10.43 2.15 -3.27
CA GLN A 24 10.88 3.21 -4.15
C GLN A 24 11.53 4.35 -3.35
N GLU A 25 12.67 4.85 -3.82
CA GLU A 25 13.50 5.82 -3.09
C GLU A 25 12.90 7.24 -3.03
N LYS A 26 12.06 7.60 -4.02
CA LYS A 26 11.41 8.92 -4.10
C LYS A 26 9.94 8.80 -4.49
N LEU A 27 9.09 9.38 -3.64
CA LEU A 27 7.65 9.51 -3.84
C LEU A 27 7.23 10.99 -3.79
N PRO A 28 6.17 11.39 -4.54
CA PRO A 28 5.41 10.57 -5.50
C PRO A 28 6.23 10.18 -6.74
N ARG A 29 5.75 9.20 -7.51
CA ARG A 29 6.40 8.83 -8.78
C ARG A 29 6.35 10.05 -9.72
N PRO A 30 7.44 10.40 -10.41
CA PRO A 30 7.38 11.39 -11.46
C PRO A 30 6.34 10.96 -12.51
N ASP A 31 5.56 11.92 -12.99
CA ASP A 31 4.63 11.66 -14.09
C ASP A 31 5.42 11.30 -15.37
N PRO A 32 4.93 10.35 -16.18
CA PRO A 32 5.51 10.11 -17.49
C PRO A 32 5.38 11.35 -18.36
N ALA A 33 6.29 11.49 -19.34
CA ALA A 33 6.15 12.53 -20.35
C ALA A 33 4.84 12.34 -21.12
N PHE A 34 4.11 13.44 -21.34
CA PHE A 34 2.90 13.44 -22.15
C PHE A 34 3.25 13.15 -23.62
N GLY A 35 2.72 12.04 -24.13
CA GLY A 35 2.85 11.58 -25.52
C GLY A 35 1.63 11.88 -26.40
N GLY A 36 0.60 12.52 -25.85
CA GLY A 36 -0.58 12.95 -26.60
C GLY A 36 -0.34 14.23 -27.40
N LYS A 37 -1.43 14.83 -27.88
CA LYS A 37 -1.42 16.08 -28.63
C LYS A 37 -2.37 17.09 -27.98
N VAL A 38 -1.85 18.28 -27.67
CA VAL A 38 -2.68 19.41 -27.24
C VAL A 38 -3.06 20.23 -28.48
N GLY A 39 -4.33 20.19 -28.87
CA GLY A 39 -4.90 21.00 -29.94
C GLY A 39 -5.60 22.26 -29.41
N GLU A 40 -6.05 23.13 -30.31
CA GLU A 40 -6.85 24.32 -29.95
C GLU A 40 -8.26 23.93 -29.47
N THR A 41 -8.79 22.81 -29.97
CA THR A 41 -10.08 22.25 -29.57
C THR A 41 -9.94 20.83 -29.04
N ILE A 42 -10.95 20.34 -28.32
CA ILE A 42 -11.02 18.95 -27.85
C ILE A 42 -10.97 17.97 -29.03
N ALA A 43 -11.59 18.32 -30.17
CA ALA A 43 -11.62 17.47 -31.35
C ALA A 43 -10.22 17.30 -31.99
N ASP A 44 -9.34 18.29 -31.83
CA ASP A 44 -7.97 18.28 -32.37
C ASP A 44 -6.94 17.73 -31.38
N SER A 45 -7.39 17.37 -30.17
CA SER A 45 -6.56 16.92 -29.06
C SER A 45 -6.59 15.40 -28.93
N GLU A 46 -5.45 14.82 -28.59
CA GLU A 46 -5.28 13.40 -28.31
C GLU A 46 -4.91 13.25 -26.84
N ALA A 47 -5.74 12.53 -26.09
CA ALA A 47 -5.49 12.28 -24.69
C ALA A 47 -4.41 11.21 -24.50
N ASP A 48 -3.54 11.41 -23.53
CA ASP A 48 -2.55 10.44 -23.10
C ASP A 48 -2.62 10.29 -21.58
N PHE A 49 -3.54 9.42 -21.15
CA PHE A 49 -3.71 9.12 -19.73
C PHE A 49 -2.71 8.04 -19.31
N PRO A 50 -1.96 8.25 -18.22
CA PRO A 50 -1.02 7.26 -17.74
C PRO A 50 -1.73 5.97 -17.35
N ALA A 51 -1.10 4.83 -17.64
CA ALA A 51 -1.63 3.54 -17.23
C ALA A 51 -1.71 3.45 -15.69
N PRO A 52 -2.82 2.93 -15.12
CA PRO A 52 -2.92 2.70 -13.69
C PRO A 52 -1.81 1.76 -13.21
N VAL A 53 -1.14 2.11 -12.12
CA VAL A 53 -0.14 1.26 -11.48
C VAL A 53 -0.82 -0.01 -10.95
N ARG A 54 -0.30 -1.18 -11.32
CA ARG A 54 -0.76 -2.46 -10.78
C ARG A 54 0.17 -2.95 -9.68
N ALA A 55 -0.42 -3.44 -8.59
CA ALA A 55 0.33 -4.10 -7.54
C ALA A 55 0.93 -5.42 -8.08
N PRO A 56 2.14 -5.80 -7.66
CA PRO A 56 2.71 -7.12 -7.97
C PRO A 56 1.84 -8.26 -7.44
N ALA A 57 2.05 -9.46 -7.98
CA ALA A 57 1.44 -10.66 -7.43
C ALA A 57 1.82 -10.84 -5.96
N ASN A 58 0.84 -11.21 -5.12
CA ASN A 58 0.97 -11.41 -3.68
C ASN A 58 1.30 -10.15 -2.85
N ALA A 59 1.16 -8.95 -3.41
CA ALA A 59 1.23 -7.72 -2.61
C ALA A 59 0.06 -7.65 -1.59
N PRO A 60 0.26 -7.09 -0.39
CA PRO A 60 -0.84 -6.91 0.56
C PRO A 60 -1.84 -5.88 0.05
N ASN A 61 -3.12 -6.05 0.41
CA ASN A 61 -4.12 -5.03 0.22
C ASN A 61 -3.91 -3.89 1.22
N VAL A 62 -3.82 -2.65 0.73
CA VAL A 62 -3.71 -1.46 1.57
C VAL A 62 -4.94 -0.59 1.32
N LEU A 63 -5.64 -0.21 2.39
CA LEU A 63 -6.74 0.74 2.36
C LEU A 63 -6.30 2.04 3.03
N LEU A 64 -6.25 3.13 2.27
CA LEU A 64 -6.00 4.48 2.79
C LEU A 64 -7.32 5.25 2.84
N ILE A 65 -7.70 5.69 4.04
CA ILE A 65 -8.85 6.58 4.25
C ILE A 65 -8.27 7.94 4.64
N LEU A 66 -8.47 8.93 3.77
CA LEU A 66 -8.12 10.32 4.04
C LEU A 66 -9.40 11.11 4.27
N LEU A 67 -9.46 11.83 5.38
CA LEU A 67 -10.57 12.71 5.69
C LEU A 67 -10.19 14.14 5.32
N ASP A 68 -10.99 14.76 4.47
CA ASP A 68 -10.81 16.15 4.06
C ASP A 68 -11.34 17.10 5.14
N ASP A 69 -10.60 18.18 5.42
CA ASP A 69 -10.94 19.23 6.40
C ASP A 69 -11.32 18.76 7.83
N VAL A 70 -10.96 17.53 8.21
CA VAL A 70 -11.19 17.04 9.58
C VAL A 70 -10.01 17.42 10.47
N GLY A 71 -10.26 18.38 11.37
CA GLY A 71 -9.30 18.77 12.41
C GLY A 71 -9.11 17.69 13.48
N PHE A 72 -7.88 17.58 14.01
CA PHE A 72 -7.52 16.57 15.02
C PHE A 72 -8.47 16.55 16.24
N GLY A 73 -8.82 17.72 16.76
CA GLY A 73 -9.70 17.87 17.93
C GLY A 73 -11.19 17.71 17.66
N MET A 74 -11.62 17.34 16.45
CA MET A 74 -13.03 17.15 16.12
C MET A 74 -13.54 15.78 16.57
N THR A 75 -12.74 14.73 16.40
CA THR A 75 -13.17 13.34 16.59
C THR A 75 -13.01 12.86 18.03
N SER A 76 -13.98 12.13 18.56
CA SER A 76 -13.94 11.55 19.91
C SER A 76 -12.75 10.61 20.14
N THR A 77 -12.26 9.96 19.08
CA THR A 77 -11.07 9.09 19.13
C THR A 77 -9.81 9.80 19.66
N PHE A 78 -9.72 11.12 19.46
CA PHE A 78 -8.61 11.93 19.95
C PHE A 78 -9.06 13.00 20.97
N GLY A 79 -10.22 12.80 21.62
CA GLY A 79 -10.74 13.68 22.68
C GLY A 79 -11.66 14.81 22.19
N GLY A 80 -12.06 14.81 20.92
CA GLY A 80 -13.03 15.73 20.36
C GLY A 80 -14.49 15.41 20.72
N SER A 81 -15.41 16.29 20.31
CA SER A 81 -16.82 16.19 20.67
C SER A 81 -17.65 15.29 19.72
N ILE A 82 -17.17 15.00 18.51
CA ILE A 82 -17.94 14.24 17.51
C ILE A 82 -17.73 12.73 17.73
N PRO A 83 -18.79 11.97 18.06
CA PRO A 83 -18.68 10.52 18.27
C PRO A 83 -18.23 9.80 17.00
N THR A 84 -17.13 9.05 17.11
CA THR A 84 -16.52 8.30 15.98
C THR A 84 -16.22 6.85 16.39
N PRO A 85 -17.25 6.05 16.73
CA PRO A 85 -17.06 4.72 17.32
C PRO A 85 -16.32 3.73 16.41
N ASN A 86 -16.39 3.89 15.09
CA ASN A 86 -15.65 3.03 14.16
C ASN A 86 -14.17 3.41 14.07
N LEU A 87 -13.83 4.71 14.15
CA LEU A 87 -12.44 5.15 14.25
C LEU A 87 -11.83 4.72 15.59
N GLN A 88 -12.61 4.76 16.68
CA GLN A 88 -12.18 4.25 17.98
C GLN A 88 -11.80 2.77 17.90
N LYS A 89 -12.64 1.92 17.29
CA LYS A 89 -12.32 0.50 17.10
C LYS A 89 -11.03 0.28 16.32
N LEU A 90 -10.76 1.10 15.30
CA LEU A 90 -9.51 1.03 14.54
C LEU A 90 -8.30 1.44 15.40
N ALA A 91 -8.42 2.51 16.19
CA ALA A 91 -7.38 2.97 17.09
C ALA A 91 -7.05 1.92 18.18
N ASP A 92 -8.07 1.29 18.77
CA ASP A 92 -7.92 0.26 19.82
C ASP A 92 -7.25 -1.03 19.30
N ASN A 93 -7.38 -1.32 18.01
CA ASN A 93 -6.82 -2.51 17.37
C ASN A 93 -5.59 -2.21 16.51
N GLY A 94 -5.00 -1.02 16.65
CA GLY A 94 -3.96 -0.55 15.76
C GLY A 94 -2.95 0.39 16.42
N LEU A 95 -2.26 1.15 15.59
CA LEU A 95 -1.33 2.18 16.00
C LEU A 95 -1.97 3.56 15.79
N SER A 96 -1.81 4.42 16.79
CA SER A 96 -2.31 5.80 16.76
C SER A 96 -1.16 6.79 16.88
N TYR A 97 -1.20 7.86 16.09
CA TYR A 97 -0.19 8.91 16.06
C TYR A 97 -0.83 10.25 16.43
N ASN A 98 -0.26 10.95 17.43
CA ASN A 98 -0.82 12.19 17.99
C ASN A 98 0.06 13.44 17.75
N ARG A 99 1.11 13.30 16.93
CA ARG A 99 2.04 14.39 16.54
C ARG A 99 2.25 14.41 15.03
N PHE A 100 1.17 14.30 14.27
CA PHE A 100 1.18 14.42 12.82
C PHE A 100 1.09 15.89 12.41
N HIS A 101 1.94 16.30 11.48
CA HIS A 101 1.98 17.67 10.95
C HIS A 101 1.98 17.59 9.43
N THR A 102 1.15 18.40 8.80
CA THR A 102 1.19 18.62 7.34
C THR A 102 2.21 19.72 7.04
N THR A 103 2.87 19.63 5.89
CA THR A 103 3.86 20.61 5.40
C THR A 103 3.22 21.64 4.49
#